data_AF-X8AGE2-F1
#
_entry.id   AF-X8AGE2-F1
#
_cell.length_a   1.000
_cell.length_b   1.000
_cell.length_c   1.000
_cell.angle_alpha   90.00
_cell.angle_beta   90.00
_cell.angle_gamma   90.00
#
_symmetry.space_group_name_H-M   'P 1'
#
loop_
_entity.id
_entity.type
_entity.pdbx_description
1 polymer ?
#
loop_
_entity_poly.entity_id
_entity_poly.type
_entity_poly.pdbx_seq_one_letter_code
_entity_poly.pdbx_strand_id
1 'polypeptide(L)'
;MEFGTAVGRFLDDVDHRVLLIGTGGLSHSPPSLEVDTYNLSDEERARLIAQGMADARTKIRPEWDGEVLQAMSRWDVDALIGLVDSAQARAGSGANEIRTWVAAGAAGGGKPLTPLVYEPVAEWITGMGVAISASTLGSINLLDQKIRA
;
A
#
# COMPACT_ATOMS: atom_id res chain seq x y z
N MET A 1 -6.94 -0.11 -12.84
CA MET A 1 -6.75 -1.55 -13.10
C MET A 1 -6.01 -1.81 -14.41
N GLU A 2 -6.46 -1.23 -15.53
CA GLU A 2 -5.93 -1.52 -16.89
C GLU A 2 -4.41 -1.49 -17.01
N PHE A 3 -3.75 -0.47 -16.44
CA PHE A 3 -2.29 -0.37 -16.46
C PHE A 3 -1.61 -1.60 -15.86
N GLY A 4 -2.03 -2.02 -14.66
CA GLY A 4 -1.47 -3.20 -14.00
C GLY A 4 -1.72 -4.46 -14.80
N THR A 5 -2.94 -4.66 -15.32
CA THR A 5 -3.25 -5.80 -16.19
C THR A 5 -2.38 -5.84 -17.44
N ALA A 6 -2.09 -4.70 -18.07
CA ALA A 6 -1.20 -4.63 -19.22
C ALA A 6 0.24 -5.00 -18.86
N VAL A 7 0.73 -4.54 -17.70
CA VAL A 7 2.04 -4.95 -17.17
C VAL A 7 2.08 -6.46 -16.93
N GLY A 8 1.04 -7.04 -16.31
CA GLY A 8 0.95 -8.49 -16.09
C GLY A 8 1.06 -9.29 -17.39
N ARG A 9 0.32 -8.90 -18.43
CA ARG A 9 0.39 -9.54 -19.76
C ARG A 9 1.78 -9.48 -20.37
N PHE A 10 2.49 -8.36 -20.23
CA PHE A 10 3.87 -8.25 -20.70
C PHE A 10 4.80 -9.20 -19.92
N LEU A 11 4.61 -9.31 -18.61
CA LEU A 11 5.44 -10.17 -17.76
C LEU A 11 5.19 -11.66 -17.99
N ASP A 12 3.99 -12.05 -18.48
CA ASP A 12 3.69 -13.43 -18.86
C ASP A 12 4.59 -13.94 -20.02
N ASP A 13 5.13 -13.02 -20.84
CA ASP A 13 6.04 -13.35 -21.94
C ASP A 13 7.53 -13.35 -21.54
N VAL A 14 7.85 -13.04 -20.27
CA VAL A 14 9.22 -13.02 -19.75
C VAL A 14 9.55 -14.36 -19.09
N ASP A 15 10.59 -15.04 -19.57
CA ASP A 15 11.06 -16.33 -19.03
C ASP A 15 11.84 -16.19 -17.70
N HIS A 16 11.33 -15.38 -16.76
CA HIS A 16 11.92 -15.14 -15.44
C HIS A 16 10.87 -15.20 -14.33
N ARG A 17 11.32 -15.49 -13.12
CA ARG A 17 10.49 -15.37 -11.91
C ARG A 17 10.42 -13.91 -11.50
N VAL A 18 9.25 -13.31 -11.59
CA VAL A 18 9.03 -11.90 -11.28
C VAL A 18 8.29 -11.75 -9.96
N LEU A 19 8.78 -10.86 -9.09
CA LEU A 19 8.08 -10.37 -7.91
C LEU A 19 7.58 -8.96 -8.17
N LEU A 20 6.29 -8.72 -7.94
CA LEU A 20 5.67 -7.41 -8.04
C LEU A 20 5.51 -6.83 -6.63
N ILE A 21 5.94 -5.58 -6.45
CA ILE A 21 5.84 -4.85 -5.18
C ILE A 21 5.16 -3.52 -5.44
N GLY A 22 3.98 -3.32 -4.86
CA GLY A 22 3.38 -1.99 -4.69
C GLY A 22 3.84 -1.41 -3.35
N THR A 23 4.34 -0.18 -3.36
CA THR A 23 4.92 0.46 -2.17
C THR A 23 4.22 1.78 -1.85
N GLY A 24 4.36 2.22 -0.60
CA GLY A 24 3.71 3.40 -0.05
C GLY A 24 2.47 3.06 0.77
N GLY A 25 1.73 4.08 1.16
CA GLY A 25 0.52 3.99 1.96
C GLY A 25 0.79 3.74 3.45
N LEU A 26 -0.24 3.44 4.23
CA LEU A 26 -1.67 3.51 3.90
C LEU A 26 -2.18 4.93 4.19
N SER A 27 -3.06 5.11 5.18
CA SER A 27 -3.52 6.44 5.56
C SER A 27 -2.40 7.29 6.17
N HIS A 28 -2.19 8.47 5.58
CA HIS A 28 -1.28 9.50 6.09
C HIS A 28 -1.46 10.82 5.32
N SER A 29 -1.02 11.91 5.94
CA SER A 29 -1.08 13.27 5.40
C SER A 29 0.21 14.01 5.78
N PRO A 30 1.28 13.86 4.96
CA PRO A 30 2.53 14.57 5.18
C PRO A 30 2.31 16.08 5.14
N PRO A 31 2.82 16.86 6.12
CA PRO A 31 2.62 18.31 6.15
C PRO A 31 3.08 19.02 4.87
N SER A 32 4.14 18.51 4.24
CA SER A 32 4.69 19.05 2.99
C SER A 32 3.79 18.87 1.77
N LEU A 33 2.74 18.04 1.85
CA LEU A 33 1.77 17.84 0.76
C LEU A 33 0.47 18.62 0.98
N GLU A 34 0.29 19.25 2.15
CA GLU A 34 -0.91 20.02 2.50
C GLU A 34 -0.82 21.50 2.08
N VAL A 35 0.36 21.95 1.65
CA VAL A 35 0.58 23.30 1.12
C VAL A 35 1.31 23.24 -0.21
N ASP A 36 1.16 24.27 -1.04
CA ASP A 36 1.97 24.42 -2.24
C ASP A 36 3.43 24.75 -1.87
N THR A 37 4.28 23.73 -1.85
CA THR A 37 5.69 23.88 -1.49
C THR A 37 6.58 24.22 -2.68
N TYR A 38 6.05 24.39 -3.91
CA TYR A 38 6.88 24.53 -5.11
C TYR A 38 7.83 25.73 -5.07
N ASN A 39 7.47 26.77 -4.33
CA ASN A 39 8.25 28.01 -4.19
C ASN A 39 8.86 28.20 -2.79
N LEU A 40 8.84 27.18 -1.91
CA LEU A 40 9.44 27.29 -0.59
C LEU A 40 10.94 26.97 -0.65
N SER A 41 11.74 27.72 0.10
CA SER A 41 13.11 27.32 0.40
C SER A 41 13.13 26.05 1.25
N ASP A 42 14.27 25.34 1.24
CA ASP A 42 14.46 24.14 2.06
C ASP A 42 14.25 24.43 3.56
N GLU A 43 14.65 25.62 4.03
CA GLU A 43 14.48 26.02 5.42
C GLU A 43 12.99 26.23 5.78
N GLU A 44 12.23 26.90 4.91
CA GLU A 44 10.79 27.08 5.10
C GLU A 44 10.06 25.74 5.07
N ARG A 45 10.42 24.86 4.14
CA ARG A 45 9.88 23.50 4.06
C ARG A 45 10.17 22.71 5.34
N ALA A 46 11.39 22.78 5.86
CA ALA A 46 11.77 22.10 7.10
C ALA A 46 10.99 22.62 8.31
N ARG A 47 10.80 23.94 8.43
CA ARG A 47 9.99 24.55 9.49
C ARG A 47 8.53 24.10 9.42
N LEU A 48 7.96 24.07 8.22
CA LEU A 48 6.58 23.65 8.01
C LEU A 48 6.38 22.19 8.39
N ILE A 49 7.29 21.31 7.96
CA ILE A 49 7.27 19.89 8.34
C ILE A 49 7.31 19.79 9.87
N ALA A 50 8.28 20.43 10.53
CA ALA A 50 8.43 20.37 11.98
C ALA A 50 7.17 20.83 12.74
N GLN A 51 6.52 21.91 12.28
CA GLN A 51 5.29 22.43 12.88
C GLN A 51 4.08 21.50 12.63
N GLY A 52 3.98 20.90 11.45
CA GLY A 52 2.88 20.04 11.06
C GLY A 52 2.96 18.60 11.58
N MET A 53 4.13 18.14 12.05
CA MET A 53 4.32 16.75 12.49
C MET A 53 3.33 16.33 13.58
N ALA A 54 3.08 17.17 14.58
CA ALA A 54 2.19 16.82 15.69
C ALA A 54 0.75 16.57 15.22
N ASP A 55 0.25 17.42 14.31
CA ASP A 55 -1.06 17.25 13.70
C ASP A 55 -1.11 16.01 12.80
N ALA A 56 -0.07 15.79 11.98
CA ALA A 56 0.02 14.63 11.08
C ALA A 56 -0.07 13.28 11.81
N ARG A 57 0.44 13.17 13.04
CA ARG A 57 0.29 11.95 13.87
C ARG A 57 -1.17 11.57 14.14
N THR A 58 -2.08 12.54 14.12
CA THR A 58 -3.52 12.34 14.36
C THR A 58 -4.29 11.99 13.08
N LYS A 59 -3.61 11.97 11.93
CA LYS A 59 -4.22 11.79 10.61
C LYS A 59 -4.21 10.36 10.08
N ILE A 60 -3.69 9.41 10.85
CA ILE A 60 -3.82 7.98 10.55
C ILE A 60 -5.30 7.57 10.70
N ARG A 61 -5.80 6.72 9.81
CA ARG A 61 -7.20 6.25 9.72
C ARG A 61 -7.23 4.72 9.67
N PRO A 62 -7.06 4.04 10.81
CA PRO A 62 -6.99 2.57 10.83
C PRO A 62 -8.21 1.84 10.30
N GLU A 63 -9.39 2.44 10.42
CA GLU A 63 -10.63 1.88 9.86
C GLU A 63 -10.58 1.85 8.32
N TRP A 64 -10.14 2.95 7.70
CA TRP A 64 -9.97 3.01 6.24
C TRP A 64 -8.86 2.08 5.76
N ASP A 65 -7.75 2.00 6.50
CA ASP A 65 -6.67 1.04 6.22
C ASP A 65 -7.18 -0.40 6.27
N GLY A 66 -8.04 -0.72 7.26
CA GLY A 66 -8.69 -2.01 7.38
C GLY A 66 -9.62 -2.33 6.20
N GLU A 67 -10.41 -1.35 5.73
CA GLU A 67 -11.24 -1.50 4.51
C GLU A 67 -10.37 -1.83 3.28
N VAL A 68 -9.24 -1.15 3.12
CA VAL A 68 -8.28 -1.42 2.04
C VAL A 68 -7.73 -2.83 2.12
N LEU A 69 -7.23 -3.24 3.28
CA LEU A 69 -6.68 -4.59 3.48
C LEU A 69 -7.74 -5.66 3.27
N GLN A 70 -8.98 -5.42 3.72
CA GLN A 70 -10.10 -6.32 3.49
C GLN A 70 -10.44 -6.44 1.99
N ALA A 71 -10.54 -5.32 1.27
CA ALA A 71 -10.79 -5.31 -0.16
C ALA A 71 -9.69 -6.04 -0.94
N MET A 72 -8.42 -5.80 -0.61
CA MET A 72 -7.27 -6.52 -1.19
C MET A 72 -7.33 -8.03 -0.90
N SER A 73 -7.71 -8.44 0.31
CA SER A 73 -7.83 -9.85 0.71
C SER A 73 -8.96 -10.61 0.03
N ARG A 74 -9.89 -9.90 -0.60
CA ARG A 74 -10.96 -10.47 -1.41
C ARG A 74 -10.74 -10.20 -2.90
N TRP A 75 -9.74 -9.38 -3.23
CA TRP A 75 -9.60 -8.71 -4.51
C TRP A 75 -10.92 -8.12 -5.01
N ASP A 76 -11.62 -7.41 -4.13
CA ASP A 76 -12.90 -6.77 -4.43
C ASP A 76 -12.66 -5.51 -5.25
N VAL A 77 -12.77 -5.64 -6.57
CA VAL A 77 -12.43 -4.58 -7.54
C VAL A 77 -13.27 -3.33 -7.32
N ASP A 78 -14.57 -3.46 -7.06
CA ASP A 78 -15.47 -2.32 -6.90
C ASP A 78 -15.15 -1.56 -5.61
N ALA A 79 -14.91 -2.28 -4.51
CA ALA A 79 -14.47 -1.67 -3.25
C ALA A 79 -13.11 -0.98 -3.41
N LEU A 80 -12.15 -1.60 -4.10
CA LEU A 80 -10.84 -1.02 -4.35
C LEU A 80 -10.92 0.28 -5.17
N ILE A 81 -11.78 0.34 -6.19
CA ILE A 81 -12.01 1.57 -6.98
C ILE A 81 -12.57 2.66 -6.07
N GLY A 82 -13.61 2.36 -5.29
CA GLY A 82 -14.21 3.33 -4.37
C GLY A 82 -13.22 3.86 -3.31
N LEU A 83 -12.35 2.99 -2.79
CA LEU A 83 -11.31 3.37 -1.82
C LEU A 83 -10.23 4.25 -2.46
N VAL A 84 -9.79 3.92 -3.68
CA VAL A 84 -8.83 4.74 -4.45
C VAL A 84 -9.40 6.14 -4.73
N ASP A 85 -10.65 6.22 -5.17
CA ASP A 85 -11.30 7.50 -5.53
C ASP A 85 -11.53 8.39 -4.31
N SER A 86 -11.79 7.78 -3.14
CA SER A 86 -12.03 8.51 -1.89
C SER A 86 -10.78 8.68 -1.00
N ALA A 87 -9.62 8.16 -1.42
CA ALA A 87 -8.41 8.05 -0.59
C ALA A 87 -8.01 9.38 0.04
N GLN A 88 -7.87 10.45 -0.75
CA GLN A 88 -7.46 11.75 -0.22
C GLN A 88 -8.45 12.31 0.79
N ALA A 89 -9.75 12.26 0.47
CA ALA A 89 -10.79 12.84 1.31
C ALA A 89 -10.96 12.08 2.64
N ARG A 90 -10.77 10.76 2.63
CA ARG A 90 -10.99 9.91 3.81
C ARG A 90 -9.73 9.65 4.63
N ALA A 91 -8.55 9.60 3.99
CA ALA A 91 -7.32 9.06 4.56
C ALA A 91 -6.07 9.93 4.36
N GLY A 92 -6.21 11.11 3.75
CA GLY A 92 -5.14 12.10 3.60
C GLY A 92 -4.42 12.03 2.25
N SER A 93 -3.66 13.09 1.94
CA SER A 93 -2.95 13.26 0.67
C SER A 93 -2.05 12.08 0.29
N GLY A 94 -1.37 11.49 1.28
CA GLY A 94 -0.48 10.35 1.11
C GLY A 94 -1.21 9.04 0.81
N ALA A 95 -2.48 8.89 1.21
CA ALA A 95 -3.25 7.67 0.96
C ALA A 95 -3.43 7.37 -0.54
N ASN A 96 -3.21 8.35 -1.43
CA ASN A 96 -3.24 8.15 -2.87
C ASN A 96 -2.23 7.12 -3.38
N GLU A 97 -1.18 6.84 -2.61
CA GLU A 97 -0.18 5.80 -2.89
C GLU A 97 -0.81 4.40 -2.98
N ILE A 98 -2.01 4.16 -2.45
CA ILE A 98 -2.70 2.86 -2.60
C ILE A 98 -2.90 2.43 -4.06
N ARG A 99 -2.87 3.38 -5.01
CA ARG A 99 -2.88 3.11 -6.46
C ARG A 99 -1.73 2.21 -6.89
N THR A 100 -0.57 2.30 -6.25
CA THR A 100 0.59 1.45 -6.57
C THR A 100 0.33 0.00 -6.17
N TRP A 101 -0.32 -0.25 -5.04
CA TRP A 101 -0.71 -1.58 -4.58
C TRP A 101 -1.74 -2.18 -5.52
N VAL A 102 -2.76 -1.41 -5.91
CA VAL A 102 -3.79 -1.85 -6.87
C VAL A 102 -3.17 -2.18 -8.23
N ALA A 103 -2.23 -1.37 -8.72
CA ALA A 103 -1.51 -1.63 -9.96
C ALA A 103 -0.66 -2.90 -9.89
N ALA A 104 0.10 -3.09 -8.80
CA ALA A 104 0.93 -4.27 -8.59
C ALA A 104 0.08 -5.55 -8.44
N GLY A 105 -1.00 -5.50 -7.68
CA GLY A 105 -1.92 -6.64 -7.53
C GLY A 105 -2.62 -7.00 -8.84
N ALA A 106 -3.02 -6.00 -9.65
CA ALA A 106 -3.59 -6.24 -10.98
C ALA A 106 -2.56 -6.86 -11.94
N ALA A 107 -1.29 -6.43 -11.88
CA ALA A 107 -0.20 -7.05 -12.62
C ALA A 107 0.09 -8.49 -12.14
N GLY A 108 -0.14 -8.79 -10.86
CA GLY A 108 -0.08 -10.13 -10.29
C GLY A 108 -1.29 -11.03 -10.61
N GLY A 109 -2.13 -10.62 -11.57
CA GLY A 109 -3.31 -11.36 -12.00
C GLY A 109 -4.56 -11.11 -11.15
N GLY A 110 -4.56 -10.08 -10.31
CA GLY A 110 -5.72 -9.72 -9.49
C GLY A 110 -6.12 -10.80 -8.51
N LYS A 111 -5.13 -11.41 -7.85
CA LYS A 111 -5.36 -12.45 -6.86
C LYS A 111 -5.53 -11.83 -5.46
N PRO A 112 -6.36 -12.43 -4.59
CA PRO A 112 -6.44 -12.06 -3.19
C PRO A 112 -5.07 -11.95 -2.51
N LEU A 113 -4.87 -10.89 -1.74
CA LEU A 113 -3.65 -10.66 -0.94
C LEU A 113 -3.95 -10.86 0.55
N THR A 114 -3.22 -11.75 1.22
CA THR A 114 -3.32 -11.96 2.67
C THR A 114 -2.53 -10.87 3.41
N PRO A 115 -3.18 -10.03 4.24
CA PRO A 115 -2.48 -9.12 5.14
C PRO A 115 -1.68 -9.93 6.17
N LEU A 116 -0.39 -9.66 6.28
CA LEU A 116 0.50 -10.30 7.25
C LEU A 116 0.61 -9.49 8.53
N VAL A 117 0.66 -8.18 8.40
CA VAL A 117 0.77 -7.22 9.51
C VAL A 117 0.15 -5.90 9.11
N TYR A 118 -0.44 -5.24 10.10
CA TYR A 118 -0.85 -3.85 10.03
C TYR A 118 -0.60 -3.18 11.38
N GLU A 119 -0.06 -1.97 11.36
CA GLU A 119 0.14 -1.16 12.56
C GLU A 119 0.02 0.34 12.23
N PRO A 120 -0.78 1.12 12.97
CA PRO A 120 -0.74 2.57 12.89
C PRO A 120 0.51 3.09 13.62
N VAL A 121 1.54 3.49 12.87
CA VAL A 121 2.82 3.91 13.43
C VAL A 121 2.86 5.43 13.54
N ALA A 122 2.49 5.95 14.71
CA ALA A 122 2.39 7.39 14.96
C ALA A 122 3.72 8.13 14.74
N GLU A 123 4.85 7.52 15.09
CA GLU A 123 6.19 8.06 14.90
C GLU A 123 6.52 8.28 13.40
N TRP A 124 5.91 7.47 12.53
CA TRP A 124 6.05 7.55 11.08
C TRP A 124 4.85 8.21 10.41
N ILE A 125 3.93 8.77 11.19
CA ILE A 125 2.71 9.48 10.75
C ILE A 125 1.84 8.67 9.76
N THR A 126 1.96 7.34 9.76
CA THR A 126 1.45 6.50 8.67
C THR A 126 0.90 5.16 9.17
N GLY A 127 -0.21 4.72 8.59
CA GLY A 127 -0.70 3.34 8.73
C GLY A 127 0.19 2.39 7.94
N MET A 128 0.93 1.51 8.60
CA MET A 128 1.87 0.59 7.95
C MET A 128 1.25 -0.78 7.76
N GLY A 129 1.39 -1.35 6.56
CA GLY A 129 0.88 -2.69 6.27
C GLY A 129 1.77 -3.48 5.33
N VAL A 130 1.69 -4.80 5.44
CA VAL A 130 2.27 -5.73 4.47
C VAL A 130 1.22 -6.77 4.11
N ALA A 131 0.99 -6.97 2.82
CA ALA A 131 0.12 -8.02 2.31
C ALA A 131 0.82 -8.77 1.17
N ILE A 132 0.56 -10.07 1.05
CA ILE A 132 1.17 -10.92 0.02
C ILE A 132 0.12 -11.76 -0.68
N SER A 133 0.27 -12.03 -1.98
CA SER A 133 -0.52 -13.06 -2.63
C SER A 133 -0.13 -14.41 -2.06
N ALA A 134 -1.09 -15.29 -1.77
CA ALA A 134 -0.77 -16.66 -1.39
C ALA A 134 0.13 -17.28 -2.46
N SER A 135 1.32 -17.73 -2.07
CA SER A 135 2.17 -18.50 -2.97
C SER A 135 1.43 -19.79 -3.33
N THR A 136 1.09 -19.99 -4.60
CA THR A 136 0.95 -21.34 -5.16
C THR A 136 2.31 -22.01 -5.24
N LEU A 137 3.00 -22.11 -4.10
CA LEU A 137 3.98 -23.15 -3.88
C LEU A 137 3.13 -24.34 -3.50
N GLY A 138 2.91 -25.26 -4.44
CA GLY A 138 2.20 -26.50 -4.15
C GLY A 138 2.73 -27.09 -2.86
N SER A 139 1.86 -27.22 -1.86
CA SER A 139 2.03 -28.02 -0.65
C SER A 139 3.48 -28.12 -0.13
N ILE A 140 4.16 -27.01 0.16
CA ILE A 140 5.36 -27.09 1.00
C ILE A 140 4.87 -27.07 2.44
N ASN A 141 4.62 -28.27 2.97
CA ASN A 141 4.44 -28.50 4.39
C ASN A 141 5.74 -28.10 5.09
N LEU A 142 5.77 -26.91 5.72
CA LEU A 142 6.92 -26.47 6.54
C LEU A 142 7.19 -27.39 7.76
N LEU A 143 6.32 -28.38 8.00
CA LEU A 143 6.47 -29.37 9.08
C LEU A 143 7.33 -30.59 8.70
N ASP A 144 7.64 -30.84 7.42
CA ASP A 144 8.39 -32.04 6.99
C ASP A 144 9.92 -31.87 6.97
N GLN A 145 10.46 -30.70 7.32
CA GLN A 145 11.92 -30.47 7.33
C GLN A 145 12.61 -30.66 8.70
N LYS A 146 11.95 -31.27 9.69
CA LYS A 146 12.62 -31.71 10.92
C LYS A 146 12.47 -33.21 11.12
N ILE A 147 13.54 -33.93 10.74
CA ILE A 147 14.20 -35.07 11.42
C ILE A 147 14.83 -35.93 10.31
N ARG A 148 16.04 -35.56 9.91
CA ARG A 148 17.11 -36.51 9.55
C ARG A 148 18.42 -35.88 10.01
N ALA A 149 18.75 -36.16 11.26
CA ALA A 149 20.12 -36.16 11.77
C ALA A 149 20.54 -37.63 11.91
#